data_AF-A0A8B6CQ95-F1
#
_entry.id   AF-A0A8B6CQ95-F1
#
_cell.length_a   1.000
_cell.length_b   1.000
_cell.length_c   1.000
_cell.angle_alpha   90.00
_cell.angle_beta   90.00
_cell.angle_gamma   90.00
#
_symmetry.space_group_name_H-M   'P 1'
#
loop_
_entity.id
_entity.type
_entity.pdbx_description
1 polymer ?
#
loop_
_entity_poly.entity_id
_entity_poly.type
_entity_poly.pdbx_seq_one_letter_code
_entity_poly.pdbx_strand_id
1 'polypeptide(L)'
;MFAHINLMPIMSLHLHKVPYILEDFFEHFPKLDSITLWLGDDLPRNPIDQIFRSFDVLKGRNMTNIEIAFSMFSNQFNLDFNKMKYLWPICLKRLTLHDLYITSIDLYAFEKFSVASKCLEYLEVSENIILGQGFTLFGYIQNFEKLKVLKLLDNTRNNRLKRSEPKNLNVILPRTLKELYIENDIHDHLCNVIFNNSLNLRVLSLKDNPMKSCKGSFKGALNVEYFDMSGWTCTQVSVNLLYGFPNLRTLKAKASLIGKGFKNTANAGSFLSKSLKIVDINLSSNKITTIPKGLFMRLFEQLSSVNMSHNNPTVFPQFHSRIKQLKRIDLTFNAFTHLVEDDIDEIQKLGEVELLLKGNPFQCNCKTLQFLKWLGESKRVRDILDVTCVTDTAYRTFMSEVISDLKTFEISCKTKFWLPFDVSITSIVVLAIILTVVFFRYKYAIEYFLLRFKMKMKNYNELQQEYTYDAFISYSHTDSVWVKQFHDKVNSMGFELCLDAKDFIAGESIAENVINAIDSSRKVTFIITHDFLMSTWGSYEMEMTRMIAFQRGREEMVIIVVKDKITVSDMPKILNSIWFKTICIQWPNNDNLPYNTEEHFYEKIKISLQQNEESTGNVVI
;
A
#
# COMPACT_ATOMS: atom_id res chain seq x y z
N MET A 1 -30.01 -49.40 52.78
CA MET A 1 -29.97 -48.25 51.84
C MET A 1 -30.27 -46.91 52.50
N PHE A 2 -31.21 -46.82 53.46
CA PHE A 2 -31.56 -45.57 54.16
C PHE A 2 -30.48 -44.98 55.11
N ALA A 3 -29.55 -45.79 55.62
CA ALA A 3 -28.51 -45.29 56.54
C ALA A 3 -27.44 -44.39 55.89
N HIS A 4 -27.24 -44.46 54.56
CA HIS A 4 -26.27 -43.63 53.84
C HIS A 4 -26.84 -42.28 53.37
N ILE A 5 -28.17 -42.11 53.41
CA ILE A 5 -28.85 -40.89 52.97
C ILE A 5 -28.70 -39.77 54.01
N ASN A 6 -28.68 -40.11 55.31
CA ASN A 6 -28.51 -39.18 56.44
C ASN A 6 -27.13 -38.48 56.50
N LEU A 7 -26.20 -38.88 55.64
CA LEU A 7 -24.83 -38.36 55.61
C LEU A 7 -24.55 -37.43 54.43
N MET A 8 -25.51 -37.19 53.52
CA MET A 8 -25.26 -36.39 52.31
C MET A 8 -25.32 -34.88 52.62
N PRO A 9 -24.18 -34.15 52.55
CA PRO A 9 -24.17 -32.70 52.75
C PRO A 9 -24.62 -31.94 51.50
N ILE A 10 -24.50 -32.55 50.33
CA ILE A 10 -24.81 -31.95 49.05
C ILE A 10 -25.88 -32.79 48.38
N MET A 11 -26.90 -32.13 47.84
CA MET A 11 -27.95 -32.76 47.07
C MET A 11 -28.10 -32.09 45.71
N SER A 12 -28.08 -32.89 44.65
CA SER A 12 -28.40 -32.46 43.29
C SER A 12 -29.56 -33.30 42.77
N LEU A 13 -30.66 -32.65 42.39
CA LEU A 13 -31.86 -33.30 41.88
C LEU A 13 -32.17 -32.82 40.47
N HIS A 14 -32.35 -33.77 39.56
CA HIS A 14 -32.82 -33.53 38.20
C HIS A 14 -34.28 -34.00 38.09
N LEU A 15 -35.21 -33.05 38.22
CA LEU A 15 -36.64 -33.28 38.29
C LEU A 15 -37.23 -33.17 36.88
N HIS A 16 -36.92 -34.14 36.02
CA HIS A 16 -37.51 -34.25 34.67
C HIS A 16 -38.85 -34.98 34.65
N LYS A 17 -39.11 -35.85 35.64
CA LYS A 17 -40.28 -36.74 35.71
C LYS A 17 -40.93 -36.83 37.10
N VAL A 18 -40.41 -36.09 38.07
CA VAL A 18 -40.94 -36.10 39.44
C VAL A 18 -42.08 -35.08 39.49
N PRO A 19 -43.34 -35.49 39.71
CA PRO A 19 -44.48 -34.58 39.58
C PRO A 19 -44.52 -33.51 40.68
N TYR A 20 -43.86 -33.72 41.83
CA TYR A 20 -43.79 -32.76 42.94
C TYR A 20 -42.71 -33.13 43.99
N ILE A 21 -42.19 -32.11 44.70
CA ILE A 21 -41.40 -32.29 45.94
C ILE A 21 -42.34 -32.12 47.14
N LEU A 22 -42.33 -33.04 48.11
CA LEU A 22 -43.11 -32.89 49.34
C LEU A 22 -42.52 -31.77 50.24
N GLU A 23 -43.36 -31.08 51.01
CA GLU A 23 -42.92 -29.96 51.86
C GLU A 23 -41.93 -30.39 52.95
N ASP A 24 -41.99 -31.64 53.40
CA ASP A 24 -41.12 -32.26 54.41
C ASP A 24 -39.90 -32.99 53.80
N PHE A 25 -39.73 -32.94 52.48
CA PHE A 25 -38.70 -33.74 51.80
C PHE A 25 -37.29 -33.49 52.35
N PHE A 26 -36.92 -32.22 52.57
CA PHE A 26 -35.59 -31.86 53.06
C PHE A 26 -35.38 -32.12 54.57
N GLU A 27 -36.44 -32.40 55.34
CA GLU A 27 -36.33 -32.72 56.77
C GLU A 27 -35.52 -34.00 57.02
N HIS A 28 -35.62 -34.95 56.09
CA HIS A 28 -34.94 -36.23 56.10
C HIS A 28 -33.41 -36.14 55.92
N PHE A 29 -32.87 -34.94 55.66
CA PHE A 29 -31.46 -34.70 55.39
C PHE A 29 -30.87 -33.72 56.42
N PRO A 30 -30.52 -34.16 57.64
CA PRO A 30 -30.09 -33.27 58.73
C PRO A 30 -28.72 -32.63 58.50
N LYS A 31 -27.86 -33.25 57.68
CA LYS A 31 -26.52 -32.73 57.33
C LYS A 31 -26.48 -31.91 56.04
N LEU A 32 -27.62 -31.72 55.39
CA LEU A 32 -27.72 -31.01 54.12
C LEU A 32 -27.27 -29.55 54.27
N ASP A 33 -26.31 -29.13 53.46
CA ASP A 33 -25.78 -27.77 53.40
C ASP A 33 -25.90 -27.15 52.00
N SER A 34 -26.02 -27.95 50.94
CA SER A 34 -26.08 -27.50 49.54
C SER A 34 -27.19 -28.20 48.78
N ILE A 35 -27.97 -27.43 48.03
CA ILE A 35 -29.06 -27.91 47.19
C ILE A 35 -28.89 -27.37 45.77
N THR A 36 -28.93 -28.25 44.77
CA THR A 36 -29.02 -27.89 43.35
C THR A 36 -30.22 -28.59 42.74
N LEU A 37 -31.16 -27.82 42.18
CA LEU A 37 -32.38 -28.32 41.55
C LEU A 37 -32.41 -27.95 40.08
N TRP A 38 -32.48 -28.96 39.22
CA TRP A 38 -32.70 -28.83 37.78
C TRP A 38 -34.11 -29.29 37.44
N LEU A 39 -34.94 -28.39 36.96
CA LEU A 39 -36.36 -28.62 36.70
C LEU A 39 -36.59 -28.82 35.20
N GLY A 40 -37.27 -29.92 34.83
CA GLY A 40 -37.55 -30.28 33.44
C GLY A 40 -38.94 -29.85 32.94
N ASP A 41 -39.18 -30.08 31.65
CA ASP A 41 -40.24 -29.45 30.86
C ASP A 41 -41.69 -29.94 31.16
N ASP A 42 -41.85 -31.13 31.76
CA ASP A 42 -43.15 -31.81 31.94
C ASP A 42 -43.80 -31.62 33.33
N LEU A 43 -43.41 -30.59 34.09
CA LEU A 43 -43.92 -30.36 35.45
C LEU A 43 -45.36 -29.76 35.45
N PRO A 44 -46.36 -30.42 36.08
CA PRO A 44 -47.71 -29.90 36.16
C PRO A 44 -47.77 -28.66 37.09
N ARG A 45 -48.39 -27.57 36.61
CA ARG A 45 -48.75 -26.32 37.33
C ARG A 45 -47.76 -25.83 38.42
N ASN A 46 -46.93 -24.86 38.05
CA ASN A 46 -46.11 -24.02 38.94
C ASN A 46 -45.34 -24.77 40.06
N PRO A 47 -44.40 -25.67 39.70
CA PRO A 47 -43.61 -26.47 40.65
C PRO A 47 -42.78 -25.61 41.62
N ILE A 48 -42.48 -24.37 41.24
CA ILE A 48 -41.61 -23.46 41.99
C ILE A 48 -42.24 -23.13 43.35
N ASP A 49 -43.54 -22.85 43.43
CA ASP A 49 -44.19 -22.52 44.70
C ASP A 49 -44.02 -23.65 45.73
N GLN A 50 -44.13 -24.89 45.28
CA GLN A 50 -43.99 -26.07 46.13
C GLN A 50 -42.52 -26.31 46.54
N ILE A 51 -41.58 -26.10 45.62
CA ILE A 51 -40.14 -26.16 45.92
C ILE A 51 -39.78 -25.15 47.01
N PHE A 52 -40.22 -23.89 46.86
CA PHE A 52 -39.94 -22.86 47.85
C PHE A 52 -40.57 -23.22 49.21
N ARG A 53 -41.79 -23.77 49.26
CA ARG A 53 -42.40 -24.27 50.51
C ARG A 53 -41.59 -25.38 51.17
N SER A 54 -41.02 -26.29 50.38
CA SER A 54 -40.18 -27.37 50.93
C SER A 54 -38.91 -26.86 51.63
N PHE A 55 -38.51 -25.61 51.41
CA PHE A 55 -37.41 -25.00 52.14
C PHE A 55 -37.77 -24.53 53.56
N ASP A 56 -39.05 -24.52 53.95
CA ASP A 56 -39.46 -24.05 55.29
C ASP A 56 -38.80 -24.87 56.41
N VAL A 57 -38.61 -26.18 56.20
CA VAL A 57 -37.92 -27.09 57.14
C VAL A 57 -36.43 -26.78 57.31
N LEU A 58 -35.84 -25.95 56.45
CA LEU A 58 -34.45 -25.52 56.52
C LEU A 58 -34.26 -24.23 57.34
N LYS A 59 -35.34 -23.67 57.89
CA LYS A 59 -35.31 -22.46 58.72
C LYS A 59 -34.31 -22.57 59.87
N GLY A 60 -33.48 -21.54 60.04
CA GLY A 60 -32.45 -21.50 61.08
C GLY A 60 -31.19 -22.31 60.75
N ARG A 61 -31.13 -23.01 59.61
CA ARG A 61 -29.92 -23.70 59.16
C ARG A 61 -28.95 -22.77 58.44
N ASN A 62 -27.67 -23.15 58.46
CA ASN A 62 -26.62 -22.53 57.68
C ASN A 62 -26.42 -23.32 56.38
N MET A 63 -26.78 -22.73 55.26
CA MET A 63 -26.68 -23.35 53.95
C MET A 63 -25.54 -22.71 53.15
N THR A 64 -24.74 -23.53 52.49
CA THR A 64 -23.63 -23.11 51.63
C THR A 64 -24.13 -22.64 50.27
N ASN A 65 -25.07 -23.37 49.67
CA ASN A 65 -25.55 -23.09 48.32
C ASN A 65 -27.01 -23.54 48.12
N ILE A 66 -27.79 -22.71 47.44
CA ILE A 66 -29.06 -23.09 46.84
C ILE A 66 -29.03 -22.60 45.40
N GLU A 67 -29.12 -23.54 44.47
CA GLU A 67 -29.17 -23.31 43.04
C GLU A 67 -30.44 -23.91 42.47
N ILE A 68 -31.17 -23.10 41.72
CA ILE A 68 -32.41 -23.50 41.06
C ILE A 68 -32.32 -23.07 39.61
N ALA A 69 -32.41 -24.03 38.70
CA ALA A 69 -32.35 -23.82 37.26
C ALA A 69 -33.47 -24.58 36.54
N PHE A 70 -34.01 -23.99 35.47
CA PHE A 70 -35.03 -24.59 34.61
C PHE A 70 -34.51 -24.80 33.18
N SER A 71 -35.00 -25.84 32.48
CA SER A 71 -34.60 -26.10 31.09
C SER A 71 -35.46 -25.40 30.04
N MET A 72 -36.80 -25.41 30.15
CA MET A 72 -37.73 -24.67 29.27
C MET A 72 -39.12 -24.63 29.91
N PHE A 73 -39.53 -23.49 30.50
CA PHE A 73 -40.90 -23.32 31.01
C PHE A 73 -41.66 -22.26 30.19
N SER A 74 -42.93 -22.51 29.89
CA SER A 74 -43.75 -21.61 29.07
C SER A 74 -44.63 -20.66 29.90
N ASN A 75 -44.69 -20.82 31.23
CA ASN A 75 -45.54 -19.99 32.09
C ASN A 75 -44.73 -18.98 32.91
N GLN A 76 -45.19 -17.73 32.89
CA GLN A 76 -44.58 -16.63 33.63
C GLN A 76 -44.66 -16.86 35.15
N PHE A 77 -43.61 -16.46 35.87
CA PHE A 77 -43.52 -16.61 37.31
C PHE A 77 -43.12 -15.29 37.98
N ASN A 78 -43.91 -14.78 38.92
CA ASN A 78 -43.49 -13.65 39.76
C ASN A 78 -42.76 -14.16 41.00
N LEU A 79 -41.55 -13.64 41.24
CA LEU A 79 -40.77 -13.88 42.47
C LEU A 79 -41.19 -12.83 43.51
N ASP A 80 -42.37 -13.05 44.09
CA ASP A 80 -42.94 -12.16 45.10
C ASP A 80 -42.48 -12.51 46.52
N PHE A 81 -42.78 -11.63 47.49
CA PHE A 81 -42.49 -11.85 48.89
C PHE A 81 -42.99 -13.20 49.43
N ASN A 82 -44.16 -13.66 48.98
CA ASN A 82 -44.81 -14.86 49.52
C ASN A 82 -44.07 -16.15 49.17
N LYS A 83 -43.31 -16.15 48.07
CA LYS A 83 -42.49 -17.29 47.65
C LYS A 83 -41.09 -17.22 48.26
N MET A 84 -40.52 -16.03 48.21
CA MET A 84 -39.22 -15.69 48.77
C MET A 84 -39.11 -15.89 50.30
N LYS A 85 -40.23 -15.77 51.04
CA LYS A 85 -40.27 -15.87 52.51
C LYS A 85 -39.68 -17.15 53.11
N TYR A 86 -39.62 -18.25 52.36
CA TYR A 86 -39.08 -19.53 52.84
C TYR A 86 -37.55 -19.58 52.80
N LEU A 87 -36.92 -18.77 51.94
CA LEU A 87 -35.46 -18.65 51.90
C LEU A 87 -34.90 -17.72 53.00
N TRP A 88 -35.69 -16.74 53.44
CA TRP A 88 -35.21 -15.64 54.31
C TRP A 88 -34.79 -16.04 55.72
N PRO A 89 -35.42 -17.03 56.37
CA PRO A 89 -34.98 -17.53 57.66
C PRO A 89 -33.73 -18.43 57.58
N ILE A 90 -33.25 -18.75 56.38
CA ILE A 90 -32.08 -19.60 56.15
C ILE A 90 -30.84 -18.69 56.06
N CYS A 91 -29.78 -19.04 56.78
CA CYS A 91 -28.49 -18.36 56.63
C CYS A 91 -27.77 -18.95 55.41
N LEU A 92 -28.13 -18.45 54.23
CA LEU A 92 -27.62 -18.92 52.93
C LEU A 92 -26.40 -18.09 52.49
N LYS A 93 -25.32 -18.74 52.04
CA LYS A 93 -24.12 -18.06 51.51
C LYS A 93 -24.19 -17.77 50.00
N ARG A 94 -24.75 -18.68 49.20
CA ARG A 94 -24.84 -18.58 47.74
C ARG A 94 -26.25 -18.89 47.27
N LEU A 95 -26.84 -17.98 46.51
CA LEU A 95 -28.12 -18.17 45.83
C LEU A 95 -27.95 -17.96 44.32
N THR A 96 -28.34 -18.96 43.54
CA THR A 96 -28.38 -18.89 42.08
C THR A 96 -29.78 -19.20 41.59
N LEU A 97 -30.36 -18.28 40.81
CA LEU A 97 -31.68 -18.39 40.21
C LEU A 97 -31.55 -18.22 38.69
N HIS A 98 -31.62 -19.32 37.95
CA HIS A 98 -31.31 -19.35 36.51
C HIS A 98 -32.51 -19.82 35.67
N ASP A 99 -32.86 -19.06 34.64
CA ASP A 99 -33.93 -19.37 33.66
C ASP A 99 -35.27 -19.79 34.29
N LEU A 100 -35.65 -19.11 35.38
CA LEU A 100 -36.89 -19.41 36.12
C LEU A 100 -38.10 -18.64 35.58
N TYR A 101 -37.97 -17.99 34.42
CA TYR A 101 -39.01 -17.13 33.83
C TYR A 101 -39.54 -16.07 34.83
N ILE A 102 -38.66 -15.54 35.69
CA ILE A 102 -39.03 -14.54 36.70
C ILE A 102 -39.42 -13.23 35.99
N THR A 103 -40.69 -12.82 36.09
CA THR A 103 -41.22 -11.59 35.48
C THR A 103 -41.06 -10.34 36.33
N SER A 104 -41.00 -10.49 37.64
CA SER A 104 -40.74 -9.39 38.56
C SER A 104 -40.11 -9.92 39.84
N ILE A 105 -39.24 -9.11 40.44
CA ILE A 105 -38.74 -9.34 41.80
C ILE A 105 -39.39 -8.29 42.70
N ASP A 106 -40.14 -8.71 43.70
CA ASP A 106 -40.66 -7.74 44.67
C ASP A 106 -39.48 -7.12 45.45
N LEU A 107 -39.14 -5.87 45.13
CA LEU A 107 -37.99 -5.18 45.73
C LEU A 107 -38.18 -4.93 47.23
N TYR A 108 -39.42 -4.81 47.70
CA TYR A 108 -39.72 -4.74 49.14
C TYR A 108 -39.45 -6.06 49.86
N ALA A 109 -39.41 -7.18 49.11
CA ALA A 109 -39.00 -8.44 49.71
C ALA A 109 -37.59 -8.33 50.27
N PHE A 110 -36.68 -7.59 49.61
CA PHE A 110 -35.30 -7.33 50.05
C PHE A 110 -35.20 -6.51 51.34
N GLU A 111 -36.12 -5.60 51.61
CA GLU A 111 -36.13 -4.81 52.86
C GLU A 111 -36.46 -5.65 54.09
N LYS A 112 -37.19 -6.76 53.93
CA LYS A 112 -37.61 -7.64 55.02
C LYS A 112 -36.64 -8.78 55.33
N PHE A 113 -35.46 -8.81 54.69
CA PHE A 113 -34.45 -9.85 54.94
C PHE A 113 -33.82 -9.65 56.32
N SER A 114 -34.13 -10.53 57.28
CA SER A 114 -33.55 -10.47 58.62
C SER A 114 -32.31 -11.36 58.80
N VAL A 115 -32.32 -12.60 58.29
CA VAL A 115 -31.22 -13.57 58.45
C VAL A 115 -30.41 -13.73 57.16
N ALA A 116 -31.06 -14.01 56.03
CA ALA A 116 -30.38 -14.24 54.75
C ALA A 116 -29.51 -13.04 54.30
N SER A 117 -29.95 -11.78 54.51
CA SER A 117 -29.17 -10.57 54.18
C SER A 117 -27.86 -10.44 54.96
N LYS A 118 -27.77 -11.06 56.14
CA LYS A 118 -26.58 -11.09 57.00
C LYS A 118 -25.61 -12.23 56.65
N CYS A 119 -26.02 -13.15 55.78
CA CYS A 119 -25.27 -14.35 55.43
C CYS A 119 -24.87 -14.42 53.96
N LEU A 120 -25.69 -13.87 53.07
CA LEU A 120 -25.51 -14.01 51.63
C LEU A 120 -24.23 -13.31 51.16
N GLU A 121 -23.34 -14.09 50.53
CA GLU A 121 -22.06 -13.62 49.98
C GLU A 121 -22.09 -13.58 48.45
N TYR A 122 -22.93 -14.40 47.80
CA TYR A 122 -23.08 -14.50 46.36
C TYR A 122 -24.55 -14.55 45.97
N LEU A 123 -24.97 -13.67 45.07
CA LEU A 123 -26.30 -13.68 44.46
C LEU A 123 -26.16 -13.65 42.94
N GLU A 124 -26.75 -14.63 42.28
CA GLU A 124 -26.88 -14.65 40.83
C GLU A 124 -28.35 -14.84 40.44
N VAL A 125 -28.80 -13.94 39.57
CA VAL A 125 -30.10 -14.03 38.91
C VAL A 125 -29.84 -13.89 37.42
N SER A 126 -30.04 -14.97 36.67
CA SER A 126 -29.68 -15.02 35.26
C SER A 126 -30.76 -15.64 34.37
N GLU A 127 -30.84 -15.18 33.12
CA GLU A 127 -31.74 -15.66 32.07
C GLU A 127 -33.24 -15.55 32.41
N ASN A 128 -33.63 -14.56 33.21
CA ASN A 128 -35.05 -14.33 33.54
C ASN A 128 -35.71 -13.27 32.62
N ILE A 129 -36.96 -12.91 32.92
CA ILE A 129 -37.76 -11.93 32.16
C ILE A 129 -38.19 -10.75 33.04
N ILE A 130 -37.28 -10.30 33.91
CA ILE A 130 -37.54 -9.28 34.92
C ILE A 130 -37.90 -7.96 34.24
N LEU A 131 -39.17 -7.57 34.33
CA LEU A 131 -39.69 -6.38 33.69
C LEU A 131 -39.26 -5.12 34.47
N GLY A 132 -38.45 -4.27 33.85
CA GLY A 132 -38.46 -2.83 34.13
C GLY A 132 -37.94 -2.36 35.49
N GLN A 133 -37.00 -3.07 36.12
CA GLN A 133 -36.39 -2.63 37.38
C GLN A 133 -35.11 -1.80 37.20
N GLY A 134 -34.35 -1.98 36.11
CA GLY A 134 -33.16 -1.17 35.82
C GLY A 134 -32.27 -0.96 37.05
N PHE A 135 -31.87 0.27 37.32
CA PHE A 135 -31.06 0.61 38.50
C PHE A 135 -31.84 0.73 39.83
N THR A 136 -33.17 0.54 39.86
CA THR A 136 -33.93 0.65 41.12
C THR A 136 -33.60 -0.50 42.08
N LEU A 137 -33.18 -1.66 41.57
CA LEU A 137 -32.77 -2.81 42.39
C LEU A 137 -31.59 -2.48 43.31
N PHE A 138 -30.72 -1.54 42.92
CA PHE A 138 -29.58 -1.10 43.74
C PHE A 138 -29.99 -0.45 45.06
N GLY A 139 -31.14 0.24 45.09
CA GLY A 139 -31.65 0.86 46.32
C GLY A 139 -31.98 -0.15 47.42
N TYR A 140 -32.23 -1.41 47.05
CA TYR A 140 -32.72 -2.43 47.98
C TYR A 140 -31.64 -3.44 48.38
N ILE A 141 -30.64 -3.66 47.53
CA ILE A 141 -29.51 -4.55 47.86
C ILE A 141 -28.46 -3.88 48.77
N GLN A 142 -28.55 -2.58 49.03
CA GLN A 142 -27.60 -1.87 49.90
C GLN A 142 -27.53 -2.46 51.32
N ASN A 143 -28.59 -3.16 51.75
CA ASN A 143 -28.73 -3.73 53.09
C ASN A 143 -28.03 -5.10 53.26
N PHE A 144 -27.49 -5.70 52.20
CA PHE A 144 -26.72 -6.94 52.34
C PHE A 144 -25.38 -6.68 53.02
N GLU A 145 -25.19 -7.23 54.22
CA GLU A 145 -24.00 -6.97 55.04
C GLU A 145 -22.77 -7.73 54.54
N LYS A 146 -22.95 -8.91 53.92
CA LYS A 146 -21.85 -9.80 53.50
C LYS A 146 -21.73 -10.03 51.99
N LEU A 147 -22.58 -9.42 51.18
CA LEU A 147 -22.62 -9.68 49.73
C LEU A 147 -21.33 -9.21 49.06
N LYS A 148 -20.58 -10.16 48.48
CA LYS A 148 -19.31 -9.92 47.78
C LYS A 148 -19.48 -9.93 46.28
N VAL A 149 -20.39 -10.76 45.76
CA VAL A 149 -20.61 -10.93 44.32
C VAL A 149 -22.09 -10.81 44.00
N LEU A 150 -22.42 -9.96 43.05
CA LEU A 150 -23.75 -9.83 42.48
C LEU A 150 -23.69 -10.00 40.97
N LYS A 151 -24.49 -10.92 40.44
CA LYS A 151 -24.65 -11.14 39.00
C LYS A 151 -26.12 -11.03 38.60
N LEU A 152 -26.38 -10.15 37.65
CA LEU A 152 -27.68 -9.95 37.02
C LEU A 152 -27.45 -10.10 35.51
N LEU A 153 -27.71 -11.28 34.96
CA LEU A 153 -27.29 -11.61 33.59
C LEU A 153 -28.51 -11.96 32.73
N ASP A 154 -28.70 -11.27 31.61
CA ASP A 154 -29.71 -11.62 30.62
C ASP A 154 -31.15 -11.71 31.17
N ASN A 155 -31.53 -10.76 32.03
CA ASN A 155 -32.85 -10.78 32.66
C ASN A 155 -33.93 -10.02 31.87
N THR A 156 -33.69 -9.65 30.61
CA THR A 156 -34.67 -8.91 29.79
C THR A 156 -34.95 -9.55 28.42
N ARG A 157 -35.34 -10.83 28.37
CA ARG A 157 -35.97 -11.36 27.15
C ARG A 157 -37.28 -10.57 26.91
N ASN A 158 -37.30 -9.72 25.87
CA ASN A 158 -38.47 -9.03 25.29
C ASN A 158 -38.94 -7.64 25.79
N ASN A 159 -38.21 -6.90 26.63
CA ASN A 159 -38.70 -5.58 27.07
C ASN A 159 -37.90 -4.37 26.57
N ARG A 160 -38.36 -3.80 25.43
CA ARG A 160 -37.98 -2.46 24.93
C ARG A 160 -38.69 -1.34 25.69
N LEU A 161 -38.59 -1.31 27.02
CA LEU A 161 -39.15 -0.20 27.80
C LEU A 161 -38.25 1.03 27.64
N LYS A 162 -38.66 1.95 26.76
CA LYS A 162 -38.14 3.32 26.67
C LYS A 162 -38.55 4.10 27.92
N ARG A 163 -37.84 3.95 29.05
CA ARG A 163 -37.93 4.92 30.15
C ARG A 163 -36.80 5.92 30.01
N SER A 164 -37.12 7.21 30.05
CA SER A 164 -36.13 8.27 30.14
C SER A 164 -35.43 8.19 31.49
N GLU A 165 -34.20 7.69 31.53
CA GLU A 165 -33.41 7.68 32.75
C GLU A 165 -32.95 9.10 33.15
N PRO A 166 -32.80 9.39 34.46
CA PRO A 166 -32.39 10.70 34.94
C PRO A 166 -30.99 11.08 34.45
N LYS A 167 -30.73 12.39 34.28
CA LYS A 167 -29.42 12.92 33.80
C LYS A 167 -28.21 12.40 34.59
N ASN A 168 -28.40 12.12 35.89
CA ASN A 168 -27.42 11.48 36.75
C ASN A 168 -28.10 10.33 37.50
N LEU A 169 -27.38 9.22 37.59
CA LEU A 169 -27.83 8.01 38.26
C LEU A 169 -26.94 7.76 39.49
N ASN A 170 -27.57 7.74 40.67
CA ASN A 170 -26.91 7.40 41.92
C ASN A 170 -27.15 5.92 42.25
N VAL A 171 -26.08 5.13 42.28
CA VAL A 171 -26.12 3.70 42.60
C VAL A 171 -25.51 3.51 43.97
N ILE A 172 -26.29 3.06 44.95
CA ILE A 172 -25.80 2.71 46.29
C ILE A 172 -25.56 1.21 46.33
N LEU A 173 -24.31 0.80 46.53
CA LEU A 173 -23.94 -0.62 46.60
C LEU A 173 -23.76 -1.06 48.06
N PRO A 174 -23.95 -2.36 48.38
CA PRO A 174 -23.50 -2.89 49.66
C PRO A 174 -21.99 -2.70 49.83
N ARG A 175 -21.57 -2.27 51.02
CA ARG A 175 -20.17 -1.88 51.29
C ARG A 175 -19.18 -3.03 51.09
N THR A 176 -19.63 -4.28 51.21
CA THR A 176 -18.80 -5.49 51.07
C THR A 176 -18.67 -5.99 49.63
N LEU A 177 -19.41 -5.38 48.68
CA LEU A 177 -19.44 -5.81 47.30
C LEU A 177 -18.07 -5.62 46.62
N LYS A 178 -17.58 -6.70 46.01
CA LYS A 178 -16.31 -6.77 45.28
C LYS A 178 -16.52 -6.91 43.78
N GLU A 179 -17.56 -7.61 43.37
CA GLU A 179 -17.82 -7.93 41.97
C GLU A 179 -19.28 -7.66 41.63
N LEU A 180 -19.49 -6.90 40.54
CA LEU A 180 -20.80 -6.57 40.01
C LEU A 180 -20.83 -6.89 38.52
N TYR A 181 -21.76 -7.76 38.12
CA TYR A 181 -22.01 -8.11 36.73
C TYR A 181 -23.46 -7.78 36.39
N ILE A 182 -23.65 -7.01 35.32
CA ILE A 182 -24.95 -6.62 34.79
C ILE A 182 -24.90 -6.81 33.27
N GLU A 183 -25.70 -7.72 32.72
CA GLU A 183 -25.74 -7.97 31.27
C GLU A 183 -27.17 -7.89 30.74
N ASN A 184 -27.34 -7.24 29.57
CA ASN A 184 -28.63 -7.01 28.91
C ASN A 184 -29.73 -6.34 29.75
N ASP A 185 -29.42 -5.72 30.89
CA ASP A 185 -30.43 -5.14 31.79
C ASP A 185 -30.58 -3.61 31.63
N ILE A 186 -29.61 -2.94 30.99
CA ILE A 186 -29.56 -1.49 30.83
C ILE A 186 -29.75 -1.12 29.36
N HIS A 187 -30.88 -0.49 29.06
CA HIS A 187 -31.25 -0.05 27.72
C HIS A 187 -31.26 1.48 27.69
N ASP A 188 -30.46 2.09 26.80
CA ASP A 188 -30.45 3.51 26.36
C ASP A 188 -29.11 4.27 26.52
N HIS A 189 -29.08 5.57 26.84
CA HIS A 189 -27.86 6.38 26.85
C HIS A 189 -27.11 6.29 28.20
N LEU A 190 -25.77 6.27 28.20
CA LEU A 190 -25.00 6.38 29.44
C LEU A 190 -25.16 7.81 30.01
N CYS A 191 -25.94 7.93 31.08
CA CYS A 191 -25.96 9.09 31.97
C CYS A 191 -24.72 9.09 32.90
N ASN A 192 -24.48 10.15 33.67
CA ASN A 192 -23.40 10.09 34.66
C ASN A 192 -23.80 9.12 35.78
N VAL A 193 -22.96 8.12 36.04
CA VAL A 193 -23.20 7.11 37.07
C VAL A 193 -22.29 7.39 38.27
N ILE A 194 -22.90 7.54 39.45
CA ILE A 194 -22.21 7.80 40.70
C ILE A 194 -22.41 6.58 41.60
N PHE A 195 -21.31 5.86 41.85
CA PHE A 195 -21.29 4.72 42.76
C PHE A 195 -20.99 5.16 44.19
N ASN A 196 -21.94 4.99 45.08
CA ASN A 196 -21.80 5.19 46.52
C ASN A 196 -21.47 3.85 47.20
N ASN A 197 -20.74 3.89 48.32
CA ASN A 197 -20.33 2.70 49.10
C ASN A 197 -19.51 1.65 48.31
N SER A 198 -18.83 2.07 47.24
CA SER A 198 -18.18 1.17 46.26
C SER A 198 -16.68 0.97 46.49
N LEU A 199 -16.15 1.31 47.67
CA LEU A 199 -14.71 1.26 47.95
C LEU A 199 -14.10 -0.15 47.82
N ASN A 200 -14.89 -1.21 48.00
CA ASN A 200 -14.42 -2.59 47.86
C ASN A 200 -14.62 -3.17 46.46
N LEU A 201 -15.32 -2.45 45.57
CA LEU A 201 -15.61 -2.91 44.21
C LEU A 201 -14.31 -2.99 43.39
N ARG A 202 -13.99 -4.19 42.90
CA ARG A 202 -12.82 -4.50 42.07
C ARG A 202 -13.22 -4.83 40.63
N VAL A 203 -14.35 -5.50 40.45
CA VAL A 203 -14.82 -5.98 39.15
C VAL A 203 -16.16 -5.34 38.83
N LEU A 204 -16.23 -4.66 37.69
CA LEU A 204 -17.47 -4.11 37.14
C LEU A 204 -17.63 -4.61 35.70
N SER A 205 -18.55 -5.54 35.47
CA SER A 205 -18.96 -5.94 34.13
C SER A 205 -20.32 -5.38 33.82
N LEU A 206 -20.41 -4.61 32.75
CA LEU A 206 -21.64 -4.07 32.17
C LEU A 206 -21.80 -4.58 30.74
N LYS A 207 -21.27 -5.77 30.43
CA LYS A 207 -21.24 -6.35 29.09
C LYS A 207 -22.64 -6.49 28.48
N ASP A 208 -22.72 -6.38 27.16
CA ASP A 208 -23.92 -6.55 26.33
C ASP A 208 -25.10 -5.61 26.66
N ASN A 209 -24.88 -4.56 27.45
CA ASN A 209 -25.85 -3.48 27.59
C ASN A 209 -25.76 -2.54 26.36
N PRO A 210 -26.82 -2.38 25.54
CA PRO A 210 -26.77 -1.65 24.27
C PRO A 210 -26.75 -0.12 24.48
N MET A 211 -25.69 0.38 25.11
CA MET A 211 -25.56 1.77 25.52
C MET A 211 -25.22 2.67 24.33
N LYS A 212 -26.18 3.46 23.85
CA LYS A 212 -26.12 4.16 22.54
C LYS A 212 -25.14 5.33 22.47
N SER A 213 -24.80 5.92 23.62
CA SER A 213 -23.88 7.06 23.70
C SER A 213 -23.06 6.97 24.98
N CYS A 214 -21.73 6.90 24.85
CA CYS A 214 -20.79 6.78 25.96
C CYS A 214 -20.30 8.18 26.38
N LYS A 215 -21.27 9.09 26.55
CA LYS A 215 -21.08 10.50 26.89
C LYS A 215 -20.99 10.76 28.40
N GLY A 216 -21.59 9.88 29.21
CA GLY A 216 -21.54 9.94 30.65
C GLY A 216 -20.14 9.68 31.23
N SER A 217 -20.08 9.69 32.55
CA SER A 217 -18.87 9.41 33.33
C SER A 217 -19.23 8.50 34.50
N PHE A 218 -18.30 7.62 34.86
CA PHE A 218 -18.36 6.88 36.12
C PHE A 218 -17.64 7.67 37.22
N LYS A 219 -18.22 7.70 38.42
CA LYS A 219 -17.65 8.35 39.60
C LYS A 219 -17.82 7.47 40.85
N GLY A 220 -16.95 7.65 41.83
CA GLY A 220 -17.03 7.00 43.16
C GLY A 220 -16.39 5.61 43.27
N ALA A 221 -16.28 4.87 42.16
CA ALA A 221 -15.72 3.51 42.14
C ALA A 221 -14.18 3.48 41.92
N LEU A 222 -13.44 4.17 42.78
CA LEU A 222 -11.99 4.45 42.62
C LEU A 222 -11.08 3.21 42.55
N ASN A 223 -11.62 2.08 42.96
CA ASN A 223 -10.90 0.88 43.33
C ASN A 223 -11.15 -0.29 42.38
N VAL A 224 -11.90 -0.03 41.30
CA VAL A 224 -12.15 -0.96 40.20
C VAL A 224 -10.86 -1.22 39.43
N GLU A 225 -10.56 -2.49 39.24
CA GLU A 225 -9.39 -3.02 38.54
C GLU A 225 -9.76 -3.67 37.20
N TYR A 226 -10.98 -4.20 37.09
CA TYR A 226 -11.52 -4.80 35.86
C TYR A 226 -12.82 -4.10 35.46
N PHE A 227 -12.86 -3.60 34.22
CA PHE A 227 -14.06 -3.01 33.64
C PHE A 227 -14.37 -3.63 32.28
N ASP A 228 -15.58 -4.16 32.13
CA ASP A 228 -16.09 -4.72 30.87
C ASP A 228 -17.30 -3.94 30.36
N MET A 229 -17.14 -3.35 29.20
CA MET A 229 -18.14 -2.60 28.44
C MET A 229 -18.30 -3.18 27.03
N SER A 230 -17.99 -4.47 26.86
CA SER A 230 -18.13 -5.17 25.59
C SER A 230 -19.61 -5.20 25.16
N GLY A 231 -19.87 -5.16 23.85
CA GLY A 231 -21.24 -5.19 23.30
C GLY A 231 -22.00 -3.86 23.39
N TRP A 232 -21.40 -2.81 23.95
CA TRP A 232 -22.01 -1.47 23.97
C TRP A 232 -22.15 -0.87 22.56
N THR A 233 -22.96 0.19 22.41
CA THR A 233 -23.12 0.88 21.12
C THR A 233 -22.61 2.31 21.17
N CYS A 234 -21.33 2.50 21.55
CA CYS A 234 -20.69 3.80 21.76
C CYS A 234 -20.54 4.64 20.49
N THR A 235 -21.61 5.29 20.04
CA THR A 235 -21.57 6.20 18.88
C THR A 235 -20.77 7.50 19.13
N GLN A 236 -20.55 7.84 20.41
CA GLN A 236 -19.77 8.96 20.92
C GLN A 236 -19.04 8.50 22.20
N VAL A 237 -17.84 9.03 22.46
CA VAL A 237 -16.99 8.62 23.60
C VAL A 237 -16.48 9.84 24.34
N SER A 238 -16.88 9.99 25.59
CA SER A 238 -16.43 11.07 26.48
C SER A 238 -15.01 10.85 26.96
N VAL A 239 -14.22 11.92 27.03
CA VAL A 239 -12.89 11.92 27.65
C VAL A 239 -12.93 11.58 29.14
N ASN A 240 -14.09 11.75 29.78
CA ASN A 240 -14.30 11.49 31.20
C ASN A 240 -14.96 10.13 31.48
N LEU A 241 -15.14 9.28 30.45
CA LEU A 241 -15.84 8.00 30.60
C LEU A 241 -15.27 7.17 31.76
N LEU A 242 -13.94 7.02 31.80
CA LEU A 242 -13.22 6.23 32.81
C LEU A 242 -12.66 7.07 33.97
N TYR A 243 -13.11 8.32 34.15
CA TYR A 243 -12.57 9.23 35.16
C TYR A 243 -12.63 8.64 36.58
N GLY A 244 -13.67 7.85 36.89
CA GLY A 244 -13.87 7.21 38.18
C GLY A 244 -13.04 5.95 38.43
N PHE A 245 -12.24 5.48 37.47
CA PHE A 245 -11.48 4.23 37.56
C PHE A 245 -9.95 4.46 37.47
N PRO A 246 -9.32 5.18 38.42
CA PRO A 246 -7.89 5.47 38.38
C PRO A 246 -7.01 4.22 38.59
N ASN A 247 -7.54 3.18 39.25
CA ASN A 247 -6.83 1.92 39.51
C ASN A 247 -7.13 0.82 38.49
N LEU A 248 -7.76 1.16 37.36
CA LEU A 248 -8.11 0.20 36.33
C LEU A 248 -6.86 -0.50 35.77
N ARG A 249 -6.88 -1.83 35.75
CA ARG A 249 -5.84 -2.69 35.19
C ARG A 249 -6.28 -3.31 33.87
N THR A 250 -7.53 -3.73 33.77
CA THR A 250 -8.06 -4.43 32.60
C THR A 250 -9.28 -3.73 32.07
N LEU A 251 -9.23 -3.33 30.80
CA LEU A 251 -10.36 -2.77 30.06
C LEU A 251 -10.77 -3.74 28.94
N LYS A 252 -12.02 -4.23 29.00
CA LYS A 252 -12.66 -4.95 27.90
C LYS A 252 -13.71 -4.06 27.25
N ALA A 253 -13.53 -3.75 25.99
CA ALA A 253 -14.50 -2.99 25.19
C ALA A 253 -14.63 -3.62 23.81
N LYS A 254 -14.79 -4.95 23.76
CA LYS A 254 -14.92 -5.69 22.50
C LYS A 254 -16.29 -5.40 21.89
N ALA A 255 -16.34 -5.22 20.57
CA ALA A 255 -17.61 -5.02 19.85
C ALA A 255 -18.46 -3.86 20.38
N SER A 256 -17.82 -2.81 20.91
CA SER A 256 -18.48 -1.67 21.57
C SER A 256 -18.78 -0.49 20.63
N LEU A 257 -18.58 -0.64 19.32
CA LEU A 257 -18.68 0.39 18.27
C LEU A 257 -17.86 1.68 18.54
N ILE A 258 -16.81 1.59 19.35
CA ILE A 258 -15.98 2.74 19.76
C ILE A 258 -15.33 3.45 18.56
N GLY A 259 -15.07 2.73 17.45
CA GLY A 259 -14.54 3.34 16.22
C GLY A 259 -15.39 4.47 15.66
N LYS A 260 -16.73 4.42 15.83
CA LYS A 260 -17.63 5.52 15.48
C LYS A 260 -17.48 6.68 16.46
N GLY A 261 -17.33 6.39 17.74
CA GLY A 261 -17.07 7.38 18.79
C GLY A 261 -15.77 8.16 18.59
N PHE A 262 -14.70 7.50 18.13
CA PHE A 262 -13.42 8.11 17.79
C PHE A 262 -13.52 9.13 16.65
N LYS A 263 -14.37 8.88 15.65
CA LYS A 263 -14.62 9.83 14.55
C LYS A 263 -15.45 11.03 14.99
N ASN A 264 -16.42 10.80 15.87
CA ASN A 264 -17.44 11.79 16.21
C ASN A 264 -17.08 12.71 17.39
N THR A 265 -16.00 12.40 18.13
CA THR A 265 -15.68 13.13 19.36
C THR A 265 -14.24 13.65 19.31
N ALA A 266 -14.09 14.97 19.43
CA ALA A 266 -12.77 15.58 19.57
C ALA A 266 -12.05 15.03 20.80
N ASN A 267 -10.75 14.76 20.66
CA ASN A 267 -9.90 14.23 21.74
C ASN A 267 -10.38 12.90 22.34
N ALA A 268 -11.17 12.10 21.61
CA ALA A 268 -11.68 10.82 22.09
C ALA A 268 -10.55 9.90 22.60
N GLY A 269 -9.33 9.99 22.06
CA GLY A 269 -8.16 9.23 22.52
C GLY A 269 -7.80 9.45 23.99
N SER A 270 -8.21 10.56 24.59
CA SER A 270 -7.93 10.88 25.99
C SER A 270 -8.82 10.14 27.00
N PHE A 271 -9.78 9.31 26.56
CA PHE A 271 -10.66 8.59 27.49
C PHE A 271 -9.93 7.61 28.42
N LEU A 272 -8.72 7.18 28.04
CA LEU A 272 -7.82 6.35 28.86
C LEU A 272 -6.90 7.17 29.78
N SER A 273 -6.86 8.50 29.64
CA SER A 273 -5.83 9.37 30.24
C SER A 273 -5.87 9.46 31.77
N LYS A 274 -6.91 8.95 32.41
CA LYS A 274 -7.09 8.91 33.87
C LYS A 274 -6.85 7.53 34.48
N SER A 275 -6.78 6.50 33.65
CA SER A 275 -6.58 5.11 34.06
C SER A 275 -5.14 4.68 33.73
N LEU A 276 -4.17 5.28 34.41
CA LEU A 276 -2.75 5.15 34.05
C LEU A 276 -2.14 3.77 34.39
N LYS A 277 -2.83 2.97 35.21
CA LYS A 277 -2.39 1.65 35.68
C LYS A 277 -2.86 0.50 34.79
N ILE A 278 -3.42 0.80 33.62
CA ILE A 278 -3.91 -0.22 32.69
C ILE A 278 -2.76 -1.10 32.23
N VAL A 279 -2.98 -2.41 32.33
CA VAL A 279 -2.10 -3.50 31.90
C VAL A 279 -2.61 -4.09 30.58
N ASP A 280 -3.92 -4.34 30.49
CA ASP A 280 -4.53 -5.07 29.38
C ASP A 280 -5.71 -4.29 28.79
N ILE A 281 -5.67 -4.09 27.47
CA ILE A 281 -6.72 -3.41 26.70
C ILE A 281 -7.24 -4.33 25.61
N ASN A 282 -8.56 -4.51 25.55
CA ASN A 282 -9.24 -5.16 24.43
C ASN A 282 -10.19 -4.18 23.72
N LEU A 283 -9.79 -3.75 22.52
CA LEU A 283 -10.56 -2.93 21.57
C LEU A 283 -10.91 -3.71 20.29
N SER A 284 -10.95 -5.05 20.34
CA SER A 284 -11.29 -5.86 19.17
C SER A 284 -12.72 -5.64 18.67
N SER A 285 -12.94 -5.83 17.37
CA SER A 285 -14.27 -5.80 16.75
C SER A 285 -15.00 -4.44 16.85
N ASN A 286 -14.29 -3.31 16.92
CA ASN A 286 -14.89 -1.98 17.15
C ASN A 286 -15.11 -1.13 15.89
N LYS A 287 -14.84 -1.69 14.68
CA LYS A 287 -14.90 -0.94 13.41
C LYS A 287 -14.01 0.31 13.43
N ILE A 288 -12.88 0.26 14.14
CA ILE A 288 -11.91 1.35 14.22
C ILE A 288 -11.25 1.49 12.85
N THR A 289 -11.32 2.69 12.25
CA THR A 289 -10.66 3.00 10.95
C THR A 289 -9.57 4.04 11.10
N THR A 290 -9.68 4.91 12.10
CA THR A 290 -8.66 5.89 12.45
C THR A 290 -8.40 5.78 13.95
N ILE A 291 -7.13 5.63 14.32
CA ILE A 291 -6.70 5.56 15.71
C ILE A 291 -6.45 6.99 16.20
N PRO A 292 -7.14 7.48 17.25
CA PRO A 292 -6.91 8.82 17.76
C PRO A 292 -5.46 9.01 18.21
N LYS A 293 -4.85 10.13 17.82
CA LYS A 293 -3.56 10.56 18.36
C LYS A 293 -3.66 10.64 19.88
N GLY A 294 -2.67 10.10 20.59
CA GLY A 294 -2.66 10.16 22.05
C GLY A 294 -3.30 8.99 22.79
N LEU A 295 -3.95 8.04 22.10
CA LEU A 295 -4.71 6.96 22.74
C LEU A 295 -3.91 6.19 23.79
N PHE A 296 -2.65 5.84 23.49
CA PHE A 296 -1.77 5.09 24.40
C PHE A 296 -0.66 5.97 25.02
N MET A 297 -0.63 7.28 24.73
CA MET A 297 0.53 8.13 25.05
C MET A 297 0.77 8.36 26.55
N ARG A 298 -0.22 8.09 27.39
CA ARG A 298 -0.11 8.22 28.86
C ARG A 298 0.08 6.90 29.60
N LEU A 299 0.04 5.77 28.91
CA LEU A 299 0.03 4.44 29.52
C LEU A 299 1.43 3.83 29.58
N PHE A 300 2.42 4.59 30.07
CA PHE A 300 3.83 4.20 30.01
C PHE A 300 4.30 3.23 31.09
N GLU A 301 3.59 3.11 32.21
CA GLU A 301 4.08 2.36 33.38
C GLU A 301 3.81 0.85 33.31
N GLN A 302 2.57 0.45 33.04
CA GLN A 302 2.12 -0.94 33.24
C GLN A 302 1.55 -1.62 32.00
N LEU A 303 1.41 -0.90 30.87
CA LEU A 303 0.77 -1.43 29.68
C LEU A 303 1.56 -2.62 29.13
N SER A 304 0.91 -3.79 29.08
CA SER A 304 1.51 -5.07 28.72
C SER A 304 0.88 -5.68 27.46
N SER A 305 -0.44 -5.56 27.28
CA SER A 305 -1.14 -6.14 26.13
C SER A 305 -2.17 -5.19 25.53
N VAL A 306 -2.14 -5.07 24.21
CA VAL A 306 -3.14 -4.33 23.43
C VAL A 306 -3.72 -5.25 22.36
N ASN A 307 -5.03 -5.50 22.42
CA ASN A 307 -5.75 -6.19 21.36
C ASN A 307 -6.60 -5.20 20.57
N MET A 308 -6.28 -5.04 19.27
CA MET A 308 -7.02 -4.25 18.30
C MET A 308 -7.42 -5.09 17.07
N SER A 309 -7.53 -6.40 17.22
CA SER A 309 -7.95 -7.32 16.16
C SER A 309 -9.35 -7.02 15.61
N HIS A 310 -9.66 -7.47 14.39
CA HIS A 310 -10.97 -7.32 13.77
C HIS A 310 -11.45 -5.86 13.70
N ASN A 311 -10.58 -4.94 13.28
CA ASN A 311 -10.91 -3.56 12.97
C ASN A 311 -10.51 -3.24 11.52
N ASN A 312 -10.40 -1.96 11.16
CA ASN A 312 -10.02 -1.49 9.84
C ASN A 312 -9.01 -0.30 9.86
N PRO A 313 -8.07 -0.18 10.82
CA PRO A 313 -7.01 0.82 10.71
C PRO A 313 -6.03 0.42 9.59
N THR A 314 -5.40 1.44 9.01
CA THR A 314 -4.35 1.29 7.99
C THR A 314 -2.99 1.83 8.45
N VAL A 315 -2.92 2.37 9.67
CA VAL A 315 -1.73 3.01 10.26
C VAL A 315 -1.48 2.39 11.62
N PHE A 316 -0.20 2.19 11.96
CA PHE A 316 0.18 1.56 13.23
C PHE A 316 -0.22 2.45 14.43
N PRO A 317 -0.65 1.87 15.56
CA PRO A 317 -0.97 2.64 16.76
C PRO A 317 0.26 3.32 17.34
N GLN A 318 0.12 4.61 17.68
CA GLN A 318 1.20 5.37 18.29
C GLN A 318 1.34 5.10 19.79
N PHE A 319 2.57 4.90 20.23
CA PHE A 319 2.96 4.61 21.59
C PHE A 319 4.04 5.58 22.09
N HIS A 320 3.99 5.89 23.37
CA HIS A 320 5.05 6.69 23.97
C HIS A 320 6.34 5.87 24.08
N SER A 321 7.48 6.48 23.75
CA SER A 321 8.84 5.90 23.87
C SER A 321 9.23 5.36 25.26
N ARG A 322 8.46 5.71 26.31
CA ARG A 322 8.68 5.28 27.69
C ARG A 322 7.95 3.98 28.03
N ILE A 323 7.09 3.47 27.15
CA ILE A 323 6.45 2.16 27.30
C ILE A 323 7.54 1.09 27.15
N LYS A 324 7.84 0.37 28.24
CA LYS A 324 8.86 -0.70 28.27
C LYS A 324 8.31 -2.07 28.63
N GLN A 325 7.07 -2.15 29.12
CA GLN A 325 6.45 -3.40 29.57
C GLN A 325 5.55 -4.04 28.52
N LEU A 326 5.40 -3.44 27.33
CA LEU A 326 4.50 -3.92 26.30
C LEU A 326 5.02 -5.23 25.70
N LYS A 327 4.30 -6.32 25.95
CA LYS A 327 4.66 -7.67 25.51
C LYS A 327 3.94 -8.09 24.24
N ARG A 328 2.70 -7.64 24.04
CA ARG A 328 1.86 -8.12 22.94
C ARG A 328 0.99 -7.04 22.31
N ILE A 329 1.00 -6.97 20.99
CA ILE A 329 0.06 -6.18 20.19
C ILE A 329 -0.60 -7.10 19.17
N ASP A 330 -1.92 -7.26 19.28
CA ASP A 330 -2.72 -8.03 18.35
C ASP A 330 -3.39 -7.09 17.33
N LEU A 331 -2.91 -7.15 16.08
CA LEU A 331 -3.43 -6.42 14.93
C LEU A 331 -4.01 -7.37 13.88
N THR A 332 -4.42 -8.58 14.27
CA THR A 332 -4.98 -9.55 13.33
C THR A 332 -6.31 -9.08 12.73
N PHE A 333 -6.62 -9.52 11.51
CA PHE A 333 -7.86 -9.21 10.80
C PHE A 333 -8.16 -7.70 10.73
N ASN A 334 -7.16 -6.91 10.33
CA ASN A 334 -7.27 -5.47 10.09
C ASN A 334 -7.14 -5.13 8.59
N ALA A 335 -6.89 -3.86 8.26
CA ALA A 335 -6.79 -3.38 6.88
C ALA A 335 -5.36 -2.93 6.50
N PHE A 336 -4.33 -3.43 7.17
CA PHE A 336 -2.94 -3.09 6.85
C PHE A 336 -2.52 -3.67 5.50
N THR A 337 -2.00 -2.82 4.61
CA THR A 337 -1.42 -3.26 3.32
C THR A 337 0.10 -3.38 3.39
N HIS A 338 0.74 -2.66 4.30
CA HIS A 338 2.15 -2.74 4.69
C HIS A 338 2.33 -1.92 5.97
N LEU A 339 3.49 -2.02 6.59
CA LEU A 339 3.96 -1.07 7.61
C LEU A 339 4.93 -0.12 6.93
N VAL A 340 4.72 1.19 7.08
CA VAL A 340 5.65 2.20 6.53
C VAL A 340 6.91 2.31 7.40
N GLU A 341 7.93 3.04 6.93
CA GLU A 341 9.16 3.28 7.70
C GLU A 341 8.88 3.81 9.11
N ASP A 342 8.01 4.83 9.22
CA ASP A 342 7.63 5.41 10.52
C ASP A 342 6.99 4.37 11.46
N ASP A 343 6.16 3.46 10.94
CA ASP A 343 5.54 2.39 11.72
C ASP A 343 6.61 1.42 12.25
N ILE A 344 7.57 1.06 11.39
CA ILE A 344 8.68 0.16 11.73
C ILE A 344 9.58 0.79 12.80
N ASP A 345 9.92 2.07 12.65
CA ASP A 345 10.71 2.83 13.62
C ASP A 345 10.01 2.93 14.98
N GLU A 346 8.68 3.06 14.97
CA GLU A 346 7.88 3.03 16.19
C GLU A 346 7.94 1.66 16.87
N ILE A 347 7.77 0.56 16.11
CA ILE A 347 7.88 -0.80 16.63
C ILE A 347 9.26 -1.07 17.24
N GLN A 348 10.33 -0.61 16.61
CA GLN A 348 11.70 -0.80 17.10
C GLN A 348 11.93 -0.14 18.46
N LYS A 349 11.22 0.95 18.77
CA LYS A 349 11.31 1.66 20.07
C LYS A 349 10.62 0.91 21.22
N LEU A 350 9.74 -0.05 20.92
CA LEU A 350 8.90 -0.77 21.89
C LEU A 350 9.57 -1.98 22.55
N GLY A 351 10.87 -2.21 22.29
CA GLY A 351 11.62 -3.33 22.88
C GLY A 351 11.26 -4.67 22.22
N GLU A 352 11.21 -5.74 23.02
CA GLU A 352 10.80 -7.08 22.60
C GLU A 352 9.27 -7.23 22.70
N VAL A 353 8.56 -6.74 21.69
CA VAL A 353 7.11 -6.87 21.58
C VAL A 353 6.72 -7.96 20.58
N GLU A 354 5.74 -8.77 20.93
CA GLU A 354 5.12 -9.75 20.05
C GLU A 354 4.01 -9.09 19.23
N LEU A 355 4.14 -9.17 17.91
CA LEU A 355 3.16 -8.66 16.95
C LEU A 355 2.41 -9.83 16.31
N LEU A 356 1.09 -9.67 16.20
CA LEU A 356 0.22 -10.56 15.44
C LEU A 356 -0.42 -9.80 14.29
N LEU A 357 -0.20 -10.27 13.06
CA LEU A 357 -0.53 -9.58 11.82
C LEU A 357 -1.40 -10.41 10.86
N LYS A 358 -1.74 -11.65 11.21
CA LYS A 358 -2.58 -12.56 10.41
C LYS A 358 -3.88 -11.89 9.94
N GLY A 359 -4.31 -12.20 8.72
CA GLY A 359 -5.61 -11.75 8.20
C GLY A 359 -5.65 -10.30 7.73
N ASN A 360 -4.49 -9.65 7.56
CA ASN A 360 -4.38 -8.34 6.92
C ASN A 360 -4.14 -8.45 5.40
N PRO A 361 -4.65 -7.51 4.58
CA PRO A 361 -4.46 -7.50 3.13
C PRO A 361 -3.08 -6.96 2.70
N PHE A 362 -1.99 -7.56 3.21
CA PHE A 362 -0.64 -7.12 2.87
C PHE A 362 -0.35 -7.23 1.37
N GLN A 363 0.42 -6.30 0.83
CA GLN A 363 0.88 -6.31 -0.55
C GLN A 363 2.31 -6.84 -0.62
N CYS A 364 2.56 -7.78 -1.53
CA CYS A 364 3.88 -8.31 -1.85
C CYS A 364 4.29 -7.85 -3.25
N ASN A 365 4.76 -6.61 -3.34
CA ASN A 365 5.22 -6.00 -4.57
C ASN A 365 6.45 -5.13 -4.33
N CYS A 366 6.97 -4.53 -5.39
CA CYS A 366 8.17 -3.71 -5.29
C CYS A 366 7.99 -2.43 -4.47
N LYS A 367 6.75 -1.97 -4.24
CA LYS A 367 6.47 -0.80 -3.40
C LYS A 367 6.59 -1.11 -1.91
N THR A 368 6.38 -2.37 -1.51
CA THR A 368 6.43 -2.81 -0.11
C THR A 368 7.73 -3.53 0.24
N LEU A 369 8.75 -3.48 -0.63
CA LEU A 369 10.00 -4.22 -0.47
C LEU A 369 10.69 -3.98 0.89
N GLN A 370 10.66 -2.76 1.40
CA GLN A 370 11.27 -2.44 2.69
C GLN A 370 10.56 -3.08 3.88
N PHE A 371 9.23 -3.12 3.84
CA PHE A 371 8.42 -3.85 4.82
C PHE A 371 8.74 -5.35 4.79
N LEU A 372 8.89 -5.93 3.60
CA LEU A 372 9.28 -7.34 3.44
C LEU A 372 10.68 -7.62 3.99
N LYS A 373 11.65 -6.71 3.76
CA LYS A 373 12.99 -6.80 4.34
C LYS A 373 12.95 -6.80 5.87
N TRP A 374 12.26 -5.82 6.44
CA TRP A 374 12.10 -5.76 7.89
C TRP A 374 11.42 -7.02 8.46
N LEU A 375 10.38 -7.53 7.80
CA LEU A 375 9.73 -8.77 8.21
C LEU A 375 10.68 -9.97 8.21
N GLY A 376 11.54 -10.10 7.19
CA GLY A 376 12.50 -11.21 7.08
C GLY A 376 13.57 -11.20 8.16
N GLU A 377 13.92 -10.02 8.68
CA GLU A 377 14.91 -9.85 9.75
C GLU A 377 14.28 -9.88 11.16
N SER A 378 13.00 -9.52 11.27
CA SER A 378 12.32 -9.32 12.56
C SER A 378 11.79 -10.61 13.17
N LYS A 379 12.22 -10.92 14.40
CA LYS A 379 11.66 -12.02 15.21
C LYS A 379 10.39 -11.63 16.00
N ARG A 380 9.88 -10.41 15.80
CA ARG A 380 8.74 -9.85 16.55
C ARG A 380 7.39 -10.36 16.08
N VAL A 381 7.26 -10.73 14.80
CA VAL A 381 6.00 -11.21 14.23
C VAL A 381 5.87 -12.71 14.49
N ARG A 382 4.98 -13.08 15.42
CA ARG A 382 4.87 -14.48 15.89
C ARG A 382 4.02 -15.36 14.99
N ASP A 383 3.08 -14.78 14.27
CA ASP A 383 2.15 -15.48 13.38
C ASP A 383 2.55 -15.40 11.91
N ILE A 384 3.82 -15.15 11.60
CA ILE A 384 4.35 -14.94 10.23
C ILE A 384 3.99 -16.08 9.26
N LEU A 385 3.90 -17.32 9.76
CA LEU A 385 3.53 -18.51 8.98
C LEU A 385 2.07 -18.45 8.48
N ASP A 386 1.20 -17.75 9.19
CA ASP A 386 -0.21 -17.56 8.85
C ASP A 386 -0.48 -16.23 8.12
N VAL A 387 0.53 -15.37 7.99
CA VAL A 387 0.40 -14.09 7.27
C VAL A 387 0.39 -14.38 5.78
N THR A 388 -0.59 -13.82 5.08
CA THR A 388 -0.69 -13.89 3.62
C THR A 388 -0.51 -12.52 3.02
N CYS A 389 -0.12 -12.46 1.75
CA CYS A 389 -0.06 -11.23 0.99
C CYS A 389 -0.55 -11.42 -0.45
N VAL A 390 -0.85 -10.30 -1.08
CA VAL A 390 -1.34 -10.21 -2.47
C VAL A 390 -0.23 -9.64 -3.35
N THR A 391 0.13 -10.34 -4.42
CA THR A 391 1.11 -9.89 -5.41
C THR A 391 0.51 -8.92 -6.43
N ASP A 392 1.32 -8.30 -7.28
CA ASP A 392 0.84 -7.44 -8.39
C ASP A 392 -0.08 -8.17 -9.38
N THR A 393 -0.02 -9.50 -9.43
CA THR A 393 -0.91 -10.35 -10.26
C THR A 393 -2.20 -10.74 -9.54
N ALA A 394 -2.51 -10.11 -8.40
CA ALA A 394 -3.65 -10.40 -7.54
C ALA A 394 -3.68 -11.84 -6.96
N TYR A 395 -2.56 -12.56 -7.02
CA TYR A 395 -2.44 -13.89 -6.42
C TYR A 395 -2.17 -13.78 -4.91
N ARG A 396 -2.81 -14.63 -4.11
CA ARG A 396 -2.56 -14.74 -2.66
C ARG A 396 -1.56 -15.85 -2.38
N THR A 397 -0.49 -15.52 -1.67
CA THR A 397 0.58 -16.44 -1.24
C THR A 397 0.88 -16.22 0.25
N PHE A 398 1.57 -17.18 0.86
CA PHE A 398 2.07 -17.03 2.22
C PHE A 398 3.25 -16.07 2.25
N MET A 399 3.26 -15.17 3.24
CA MET A 399 4.33 -14.20 3.43
C MET A 399 5.69 -14.88 3.64
N SER A 400 5.70 -16.03 4.32
CA SER A 400 6.90 -16.83 4.56
C SER A 400 7.57 -17.31 3.26
N GLU A 401 6.80 -17.67 2.23
CA GLU A 401 7.32 -18.08 0.91
C GLU A 401 8.02 -16.92 0.19
N VAL A 402 7.44 -15.73 0.26
CA VAL A 402 8.03 -14.51 -0.34
C VAL A 402 9.31 -14.12 0.40
N ILE A 403 9.31 -14.22 1.73
CA ILE A 403 10.46 -13.90 2.56
C ILE A 403 11.61 -14.90 2.37
N SER A 404 11.33 -16.20 2.17
CA SER A 404 12.39 -17.19 1.93
C SER A 404 13.19 -16.90 0.66
N ASP A 405 12.55 -16.35 -0.37
CA ASP A 405 13.17 -15.97 -1.64
C ASP A 405 13.35 -14.45 -1.81
N LEU A 406 13.46 -13.71 -0.70
CA LEU A 406 13.49 -12.25 -0.70
C LEU A 406 14.62 -11.65 -1.57
N LYS A 407 15.78 -12.33 -1.65
CA LYS A 407 16.90 -11.91 -2.50
C LYS A 407 16.53 -11.94 -3.99
N THR A 408 15.87 -13.01 -4.43
CA THR A 408 15.36 -13.16 -5.81
C THR A 408 14.27 -12.13 -6.10
N PHE A 409 13.38 -11.91 -5.13
CA PHE A 409 12.32 -10.90 -5.22
C PHE A 409 12.90 -9.48 -5.36
N GLU A 410 13.91 -9.10 -4.56
CA GLU A 410 14.60 -7.82 -4.66
C GLU A 410 15.26 -7.61 -6.04
N ILE A 411 15.92 -8.65 -6.56
CA ILE A 411 16.52 -8.59 -7.90
C ILE A 411 15.44 -8.36 -8.95
N SER A 412 14.33 -9.12 -8.92
CA SER A 412 13.19 -8.94 -9.84
C SER A 412 12.67 -7.50 -9.85
N CYS A 413 12.58 -6.87 -8.68
CA CYS A 413 12.15 -5.48 -8.56
C CYS A 413 13.12 -4.47 -9.19
N LYS A 414 14.44 -4.67 -9.04
CA LYS A 414 15.45 -3.83 -9.71
C LYS A 414 15.44 -4.05 -11.22
N THR A 415 15.38 -5.30 -11.64
CA THR A 415 15.43 -5.73 -13.05
C THR A 415 14.26 -5.17 -13.87
N LYS A 416 13.03 -5.11 -13.31
CA LYS A 416 11.87 -4.48 -13.98
C LYS A 416 12.09 -3.02 -14.37
N PHE A 417 12.91 -2.28 -13.60
CA PHE A 417 13.18 -0.86 -13.85
C PHE A 417 14.43 -0.66 -14.72
N TRP A 418 15.53 -1.36 -14.44
CA TRP A 418 16.83 -1.12 -15.10
C TRP A 418 16.96 -1.75 -16.48
N LEU A 419 16.37 -2.93 -16.73
CA LEU A 419 16.44 -3.57 -18.06
C LEU A 419 15.93 -2.70 -19.21
N PRO A 420 14.70 -2.11 -19.16
CA PRO A 420 14.23 -1.29 -20.27
C PRO A 420 15.08 -0.03 -20.44
N PHE A 421 15.64 0.52 -19.35
CA PHE A 421 16.52 1.68 -19.41
C PHE A 421 17.84 1.33 -20.14
N ASP A 422 18.47 0.22 -19.77
CA ASP A 422 19.72 -0.24 -20.37
C ASP A 422 19.54 -0.63 -21.85
N VAL A 423 18.45 -1.32 -22.19
CA VAL A 423 18.09 -1.66 -23.58
C VAL A 423 17.84 -0.39 -24.41
N SER A 424 17.20 0.62 -23.83
CA SER A 424 16.93 1.88 -24.55
C SER A 424 18.22 2.65 -24.81
N ILE A 425 19.11 2.77 -23.82
CA ILE A 425 20.40 3.45 -23.97
C ILE A 425 21.28 2.74 -24.99
N THR A 426 21.40 1.42 -24.88
CA THR A 426 22.20 0.63 -25.83
C THR A 426 21.68 0.77 -27.25
N SER A 427 20.36 0.76 -27.45
CA SER A 427 19.75 0.98 -28.76
C SER A 427 20.04 2.37 -29.34
N ILE A 428 20.01 3.43 -28.52
CA ILE A 428 20.34 4.80 -28.93
C ILE A 428 21.81 4.90 -29.34
N VAL A 429 22.72 4.31 -28.56
CA VAL A 429 24.16 4.30 -28.87
C VAL A 429 24.43 3.57 -30.19
N VAL A 430 23.80 2.41 -30.40
CA VAL A 430 23.93 1.66 -31.66
C VAL A 430 23.38 2.47 -32.84
N LEU A 431 22.22 3.11 -32.68
CA LEU A 431 21.64 3.96 -33.72
C LEU A 431 22.54 5.16 -34.04
N ALA A 432 23.12 5.80 -33.02
CA ALA A 432 24.05 6.91 -33.20
C ALA A 432 25.31 6.47 -33.96
N ILE A 433 25.86 5.29 -33.66
CA ILE A 433 27.01 4.72 -34.39
C ILE A 433 26.63 4.45 -35.85
N ILE A 434 25.47 3.82 -36.12
CA ILE A 434 24.99 3.57 -37.48
C ILE A 434 24.82 4.87 -38.25
N LEU A 435 24.15 5.87 -37.68
CA LEU A 435 23.95 7.18 -38.30
C LEU A 435 25.29 7.88 -38.59
N THR A 436 26.24 7.77 -37.67
CA THR A 436 27.60 8.32 -37.85
C THR A 436 28.31 7.64 -39.01
N VAL A 437 28.29 6.30 -39.08
CA VAL A 437 28.89 5.53 -40.17
C VAL A 437 28.22 5.86 -41.52
N VAL A 438 26.89 5.91 -41.56
CA VAL A 438 26.12 6.28 -42.76
C VAL A 438 26.47 7.71 -43.20
N PHE A 439 26.51 8.67 -42.26
CA PHE A 439 26.88 10.05 -42.54
C PHE A 439 28.28 10.15 -43.15
N PHE A 440 29.28 9.50 -42.55
CA PHE A 440 30.65 9.50 -43.11
C PHE A 440 30.76 8.75 -44.43
N ARG A 441 30.02 7.64 -44.61
CA ARG A 441 30.03 6.84 -45.85
C ARG A 441 29.41 7.54 -47.05
N TYR A 442 28.42 8.41 -46.80
CA TYR A 442 27.64 9.10 -47.83
C TYR A 442 27.79 10.63 -47.79
N LYS A 443 28.76 11.17 -47.03
CA LYS A 443 28.97 12.61 -46.82
C LYS A 443 28.81 13.45 -48.09
N TYR A 444 29.59 13.15 -49.12
CA TYR A 444 29.57 13.89 -50.39
C TYR A 444 28.26 13.72 -51.18
N ALA A 445 27.61 12.56 -51.07
CA ALA A 445 26.32 12.32 -51.71
C ALA A 445 25.18 13.11 -51.02
N ILE A 446 25.21 13.17 -49.67
CA ILE A 446 24.26 13.96 -48.88
C ILE A 446 24.46 15.45 -49.18
N GLU A 447 25.71 15.93 -49.15
CA GLU A 447 26.06 17.32 -49.44
C GLU A 447 25.61 17.75 -50.85
N TYR A 448 25.92 16.93 -51.86
CA TYR A 448 25.44 17.16 -53.24
C TYR A 448 23.91 17.23 -53.31
N PHE A 449 23.19 16.28 -52.68
CA PHE A 449 21.73 16.26 -52.72
C PHE A 449 21.12 17.47 -52.01
N LEU A 450 21.67 17.89 -50.88
CA LEU A 450 21.23 19.08 -50.14
C LEU A 450 21.43 20.36 -50.97
N LEU A 451 22.59 20.51 -51.62
CA LEU A 451 22.87 21.66 -52.48
C LEU A 451 21.94 21.68 -53.71
N ARG A 452 21.75 20.53 -54.37
CA ARG A 452 20.78 20.38 -55.45
C ARG A 452 19.36 20.71 -55.03
N PHE A 453 18.92 20.23 -53.88
CA PHE A 453 17.58 20.49 -53.37
C PHE A 453 17.38 21.98 -53.07
N LYS A 454 18.40 22.65 -52.51
CA LYS A 454 18.41 24.10 -52.29
C LYS A 454 18.31 24.88 -53.60
N MET A 455 19.04 24.47 -54.64
CA MET A 455 18.96 25.10 -55.97
C MET A 455 17.60 24.87 -56.63
N LYS A 456 17.00 23.68 -56.48
CA LYS A 456 15.64 23.40 -56.97
C LYS A 456 14.58 24.27 -56.26
N MET A 457 14.73 24.49 -54.95
CA MET A 457 13.87 25.43 -54.20
C MET A 457 14.00 26.89 -54.66
N LYS A 458 15.14 27.29 -55.24
CA LYS A 458 15.34 28.63 -55.81
C LYS A 458 14.68 28.82 -57.19
N ASN A 459 13.89 27.87 -57.69
CA ASN A 459 13.17 27.96 -58.97
C ASN A 459 14.07 28.13 -60.21
N TYR A 460 15.24 27.47 -60.22
CA TYR A 460 15.95 27.22 -61.48
C TYR A 460 15.16 26.19 -62.30
N ASN A 461 14.42 26.67 -63.30
CA ASN A 461 13.73 25.80 -64.25
C ASN A 461 14.74 24.90 -64.97
N GLU A 462 14.42 23.63 -65.15
CA GLU A 462 15.13 22.72 -66.05
C GLU A 462 14.98 23.24 -67.49
N LEU A 463 15.80 24.23 -67.86
CA LEU A 463 16.00 24.67 -69.23
C LEU A 463 16.82 23.59 -69.93
N GLN A 464 16.41 23.23 -71.15
CA GLN A 464 17.19 22.39 -72.07
C GLN A 464 18.66 22.85 -72.03
N GLN A 465 19.58 21.90 -71.79
CA GLN A 465 21.00 22.19 -71.55
C GLN A 465 21.67 22.82 -72.77
N GLU A 466 21.62 24.13 -72.88
CA GLU A 466 22.63 24.89 -73.62
C GLU A 466 23.84 25.05 -72.70
N TYR A 467 24.91 24.28 -72.96
CA TYR A 467 26.18 24.47 -72.27
C TYR A 467 26.72 25.86 -72.63
N THR A 468 26.98 26.68 -71.61
CA THR A 468 27.61 28.00 -71.78
C THR A 468 29.11 27.87 -72.06
N TYR A 469 29.73 26.80 -71.55
CA TYR A 469 31.15 26.54 -71.66
C TYR A 469 31.43 25.18 -72.28
N ASP A 470 32.51 25.09 -73.04
CA ASP A 470 33.01 23.83 -73.60
C ASP A 470 33.69 22.99 -72.53
N ALA A 471 34.43 23.60 -71.60
CA ALA A 471 34.90 22.92 -70.40
C ALA A 471 35.09 23.83 -69.18
N PHE A 472 34.86 23.26 -68.00
CA PHE A 472 35.29 23.83 -66.72
C PHE A 472 36.71 23.34 -66.40
N ILE A 473 37.62 24.24 -66.04
CA ILE A 473 39.00 23.89 -65.68
C ILE A 473 39.15 23.90 -64.16
N SER A 474 39.49 22.74 -63.59
CA SER A 474 39.84 22.59 -62.18
C SER A 474 41.36 22.47 -62.04
N TYR A 475 41.96 23.38 -61.27
CA TYR A 475 43.42 23.52 -61.18
C TYR A 475 43.83 24.10 -59.82
N SER A 476 45.11 24.00 -59.46
CA SER A 476 45.65 24.68 -58.27
C SER A 476 45.87 26.16 -58.58
N HIS A 477 45.46 27.07 -57.71
CA HIS A 477 45.72 28.50 -57.91
C HIS A 477 47.23 28.86 -58.05
N THR A 478 48.14 28.00 -57.59
CA THR A 478 49.59 28.13 -57.82
C THR A 478 49.96 28.00 -59.31
N ASP A 479 49.16 27.26 -60.08
CA ASP A 479 49.31 27.05 -61.52
C ASP A 479 48.55 28.09 -62.36
N SER A 480 47.92 29.11 -61.73
CA SER A 480 47.08 30.12 -62.40
C SER A 480 47.74 30.80 -63.60
N VAL A 481 49.05 31.07 -63.53
CA VAL A 481 49.80 31.70 -64.64
C VAL A 481 49.82 30.79 -65.86
N TRP A 482 50.09 29.50 -65.68
CA TRP A 482 50.12 28.52 -66.77
C TRP A 482 48.70 28.24 -67.28
N VAL A 483 47.72 28.12 -66.38
CA VAL A 483 46.32 27.89 -66.75
C VAL A 483 45.74 29.06 -67.53
N LYS A 484 46.15 30.30 -67.24
CA LYS A 484 45.76 31.46 -68.05
C LYS A 484 46.32 31.39 -69.48
N GLN A 485 47.56 30.96 -69.65
CA GLN A 485 48.15 30.76 -70.98
C GLN A 485 47.45 29.63 -71.75
N PHE A 486 47.19 28.51 -71.07
CA PHE A 486 46.40 27.40 -71.60
C PHE A 486 45.00 27.86 -72.02
N HIS A 487 44.31 28.62 -71.16
CA HIS A 487 43.00 29.20 -71.43
C HIS A 487 43.01 30.07 -72.68
N ASP A 488 43.92 31.04 -72.76
CA ASP A 488 43.98 31.99 -73.89
C ASP A 488 44.27 31.25 -75.22
N LYS A 489 45.13 30.21 -75.16
CA LYS A 489 45.44 29.38 -76.33
C LYS A 489 44.25 28.53 -76.78
N VAL A 490 43.55 27.88 -75.86
CA VAL A 490 42.35 27.08 -76.18
C VAL A 490 41.19 27.96 -76.65
N ASN A 491 41.02 29.16 -76.07
CA ASN A 491 40.02 30.14 -76.52
C ASN A 491 40.32 30.65 -77.94
N SER A 492 41.60 30.87 -78.29
CA SER A 492 41.98 31.20 -79.68
C SER A 492 41.62 30.12 -80.71
N MET A 493 41.33 28.88 -80.26
CA MET A 493 40.86 27.77 -81.10
C MET A 493 39.33 27.68 -81.19
N GLY A 494 38.61 28.58 -80.52
CA GLY A 494 37.15 28.69 -80.56
C GLY A 494 36.41 27.93 -79.46
N PHE A 495 37.07 27.55 -78.36
CA PHE A 495 36.41 26.91 -77.20
C PHE A 495 36.36 27.86 -76.00
N GLU A 496 35.19 28.03 -75.41
CA GLU A 496 35.02 28.87 -74.22
C GLU A 496 35.21 28.02 -72.95
N LEU A 497 36.11 28.45 -72.07
CA LEU A 497 36.47 27.73 -70.86
C LEU A 497 36.00 28.49 -69.62
N CYS A 498 35.41 27.76 -68.66
CA CYS A 498 35.05 28.29 -67.35
C CYS A 498 36.24 28.18 -66.39
N LEU A 499 36.63 29.30 -65.78
CA LEU A 499 37.66 29.39 -64.75
C LEU A 499 37.08 29.92 -63.44
N ASP A 500 37.46 29.29 -62.33
CA ASP A 500 37.07 29.69 -60.98
C ASP A 500 37.39 31.17 -60.65
N ALA A 501 38.57 31.67 -61.02
CA ALA A 501 39.03 33.02 -60.73
C ALA A 501 38.34 34.11 -61.57
N LYS A 502 37.62 33.71 -62.62
CA LYS A 502 36.96 34.62 -63.58
C LYS A 502 35.44 34.57 -63.46
N ASP A 503 34.88 33.36 -63.40
CA ASP A 503 33.46 33.13 -63.65
C ASP A 503 32.66 32.79 -62.38
N PHE A 504 33.32 32.57 -61.23
CA PHE A 504 32.62 32.34 -59.98
C PHE A 504 32.00 33.62 -59.43
N ILE A 505 30.74 33.51 -58.99
CA ILE A 505 29.99 34.65 -58.49
C ILE A 505 30.40 34.93 -57.04
N ALA A 506 30.92 36.13 -56.79
CA ALA A 506 31.27 36.58 -55.46
C ALA A 506 30.02 36.68 -54.57
N GLY A 507 30.08 36.07 -53.38
CA GLY A 507 28.96 36.00 -52.44
C GLY A 507 28.17 34.68 -52.49
N GLU A 508 28.38 33.84 -53.50
CA GLU A 508 27.88 32.46 -53.51
C GLU A 508 28.85 31.49 -52.83
N SER A 509 28.35 30.33 -52.39
CA SER A 509 29.22 29.31 -51.80
C SER A 509 30.09 28.67 -52.89
N ILE A 510 31.37 28.39 -52.58
CA ILE A 510 32.31 27.75 -53.53
C ILE A 510 31.72 26.44 -54.06
N ALA A 511 31.04 25.66 -53.21
CA ALA A 511 30.35 24.44 -53.62
C ALA A 511 29.23 24.66 -54.66
N GLU A 512 28.45 25.73 -54.54
CA GLU A 512 27.39 26.10 -55.49
C GLU A 512 28.01 26.57 -56.81
N ASN A 513 29.05 27.41 -56.74
CA ASN A 513 29.82 27.85 -57.92
C ASN A 513 30.45 26.67 -58.69
N VAL A 514 31.04 25.70 -57.99
CA VAL A 514 31.60 24.49 -58.59
C VAL A 514 30.51 23.65 -59.28
N ILE A 515 29.37 23.40 -58.62
CA ILE A 515 28.28 22.62 -59.24
C ILE A 515 27.72 23.35 -60.48
N ASN A 516 27.54 24.67 -60.40
CA ASN A 516 27.08 25.48 -61.53
C ASN A 516 28.08 25.49 -62.68
N ALA A 517 29.38 25.60 -62.41
CA ALA A 517 30.43 25.53 -63.41
C ALA A 517 30.48 24.16 -64.10
N ILE A 518 30.32 23.07 -63.34
CA ILE A 518 30.22 21.72 -63.90
C ILE A 518 28.94 21.56 -64.74
N ASP A 519 27.80 22.09 -64.27
CA ASP A 519 26.51 21.97 -64.97
C ASP A 519 26.44 22.78 -66.26
N SER A 520 27.06 23.96 -66.27
CA SER A 520 27.11 24.87 -67.44
C SER A 520 28.20 24.49 -68.44
N SER A 521 29.05 23.50 -68.11
CA SER A 521 30.14 23.05 -68.97
C SER A 521 29.88 21.69 -69.61
N ARG A 522 30.26 21.54 -70.87
CA ARG A 522 30.15 20.25 -71.59
C ARG A 522 31.15 19.22 -71.06
N LYS A 523 32.40 19.62 -70.80
CA LYS A 523 33.44 18.77 -70.19
C LYS A 523 33.98 19.39 -68.90
N VAL A 524 34.68 18.61 -68.08
CA VAL A 524 35.46 19.09 -66.93
C VAL A 524 36.89 18.63 -67.09
N THR A 525 37.82 19.57 -67.11
CA THR A 525 39.24 19.31 -67.30
C THR A 525 39.99 19.54 -66.00
N PHE A 526 40.61 18.49 -65.45
CA PHE A 526 41.47 18.57 -64.29
C PHE A 526 42.93 18.77 -64.71
N ILE A 527 43.57 19.83 -64.22
CA ILE A 527 45.01 20.05 -64.38
C ILE A 527 45.72 19.43 -63.18
N ILE A 528 46.31 18.26 -63.37
CA ILE A 528 46.98 17.51 -62.32
C ILE A 528 48.46 17.92 -62.23
N THR A 529 48.80 18.56 -61.12
CA THR A 529 50.15 18.93 -60.65
C THR A 529 50.37 18.41 -59.22
N HIS A 530 51.61 18.44 -58.72
CA HIS A 530 51.87 18.10 -57.32
C HIS A 530 51.07 18.98 -56.36
N ASP A 531 50.96 20.27 -56.67
CA ASP A 531 50.19 21.23 -55.86
C ASP A 531 48.68 20.95 -55.91
N PHE A 532 48.15 20.56 -57.08
CA PHE A 532 46.74 20.18 -57.22
C PHE A 532 46.40 18.97 -56.33
N LEU A 533 47.27 17.95 -56.31
CA LEU A 533 47.08 16.73 -55.50
C LEU A 533 47.11 16.99 -53.99
N MET A 534 47.84 18.02 -53.55
CA MET A 534 47.90 18.44 -52.14
C MET A 534 46.78 19.40 -51.76
N SER A 535 46.01 19.91 -52.73
CA SER A 535 44.93 20.87 -52.50
C SER A 535 43.64 20.18 -51.99
N THR A 536 43.07 20.73 -50.91
CA THR A 536 41.78 20.26 -50.37
C THR A 536 40.63 20.54 -51.34
N TRP A 537 40.72 21.61 -52.12
CA TRP A 537 39.69 22.02 -53.09
C TRP A 537 39.71 21.15 -54.36
N GLY A 538 40.87 20.83 -54.92
CA GLY A 538 40.97 19.91 -56.07
C GLY A 538 40.40 18.53 -55.77
N SER A 539 40.59 18.04 -54.54
CA SER A 539 39.96 16.78 -54.08
C SER A 539 38.44 16.87 -53.95
N TYR A 540 37.90 17.99 -53.47
CA TYR A 540 36.46 18.22 -53.34
C TYR A 540 35.78 18.35 -54.70
N GLU A 541 36.33 19.16 -55.60
CA GLU A 541 35.81 19.37 -56.96
C GLU A 541 35.76 18.04 -57.73
N MET A 542 36.80 17.22 -57.60
CA MET A 542 36.85 15.90 -58.22
C MET A 542 35.82 14.91 -57.66
N GLU A 543 35.55 14.92 -56.35
CA GLU A 543 34.44 14.14 -55.76
C GLU A 543 33.07 14.62 -56.26
N MET A 544 32.86 15.93 -56.40
CA MET A 544 31.61 16.50 -56.94
C MET A 544 31.43 16.16 -58.42
N THR A 545 32.46 16.32 -59.25
CA THR A 545 32.43 15.95 -60.67
C THR A 545 32.13 14.46 -60.83
N ARG A 546 32.74 13.57 -60.03
CA ARG A 546 32.40 12.14 -60.06
C ARG A 546 30.94 11.88 -59.72
N MET A 547 30.43 12.50 -58.65
CA MET A 547 29.04 12.34 -58.24
C MET A 547 28.06 12.78 -59.33
N ILE A 548 28.33 13.91 -60.00
CA ILE A 548 27.52 14.43 -61.11
C ILE A 548 27.62 13.53 -62.35
N ALA A 549 28.83 13.17 -62.75
CA ALA A 549 29.09 12.33 -63.91
C ALA A 549 28.40 10.96 -63.78
N PHE A 550 28.46 10.33 -62.60
CA PHE A 550 27.80 9.05 -62.35
C PHE A 550 26.28 9.15 -62.31
N GLN A 551 25.70 10.18 -61.66
CA GLN A 551 24.25 10.34 -61.59
C GLN A 551 23.59 10.64 -62.95
N ARG A 552 24.31 11.33 -63.84
CA ARG A 552 23.81 11.68 -65.18
C ARG A 552 24.22 10.69 -66.27
N GLY A 553 25.03 9.67 -65.94
CA GLY A 553 25.57 8.74 -66.95
C GLY A 553 26.54 9.40 -67.93
N ARG A 554 27.20 10.49 -67.53
CA ARG A 554 28.11 11.32 -68.34
C ARG A 554 29.57 11.11 -67.94
N GLU A 555 29.99 9.85 -67.79
CA GLU A 555 31.32 9.56 -67.23
C GLU A 555 32.48 9.98 -68.17
N GLU A 556 32.20 10.17 -69.45
CA GLU A 556 33.15 10.63 -70.49
C GLU A 556 33.31 12.16 -70.52
N MET A 557 32.68 12.89 -69.60
CA MET A 557 32.83 14.35 -69.52
C MET A 557 34.18 14.78 -68.93
N VAL A 558 34.93 13.86 -68.31
CA VAL A 558 36.16 14.16 -67.59
C VAL A 558 37.38 14.07 -68.51
N ILE A 559 38.18 15.14 -68.50
CA ILE A 559 39.49 15.20 -69.16
C ILE A 559 40.53 15.45 -68.07
N ILE A 560 41.66 14.74 -68.15
CA ILE A 560 42.78 14.89 -67.24
C ILE A 560 43.97 15.39 -68.03
N VAL A 561 44.53 16.51 -67.61
CA VAL A 561 45.79 17.04 -68.12
C VAL A 561 46.85 16.85 -67.04
N VAL A 562 47.84 16.01 -67.30
CA VAL A 562 48.95 15.77 -66.37
C VAL A 562 50.10 16.70 -66.73
N LYS A 563 50.30 17.74 -65.91
CA LYS A 563 51.33 18.76 -66.15
C LYS A 563 52.69 18.37 -65.56
N ASP A 564 52.74 17.68 -64.43
CA ASP A 564 53.98 17.27 -63.78
C ASP A 564 54.33 15.78 -64.03
N LYS A 565 55.56 15.36 -63.70
CA LYS A 565 55.92 13.94 -63.68
C LYS A 565 55.32 13.26 -62.44
N ILE A 566 54.10 12.74 -62.58
CA ILE A 566 53.32 12.12 -61.50
C ILE A 566 53.26 10.61 -61.73
N THR A 567 53.50 9.82 -60.69
CA THR A 567 53.40 8.36 -60.79
C THR A 567 51.96 7.89 -60.64
N VAL A 568 51.62 6.72 -61.18
CA VAL A 568 50.26 6.15 -61.08
C VAL A 568 49.85 5.91 -59.62
N SER A 569 50.81 5.65 -58.72
CA SER A 569 50.52 5.50 -57.28
C SER A 569 50.13 6.81 -56.58
N ASP A 570 50.57 7.95 -57.12
CA ASP A 570 50.24 9.27 -56.59
C ASP A 570 48.90 9.79 -57.16
N MET A 571 48.34 9.11 -58.17
CA MET A 571 47.05 9.50 -58.74
C MET A 571 45.91 9.26 -57.73
N PRO A 572 44.96 10.21 -57.62
CA PRO A 572 43.81 10.09 -56.75
C PRO A 572 43.02 8.80 -57.02
N LYS A 573 42.84 7.97 -55.98
CA LYS A 573 42.11 6.68 -56.09
C LYS A 573 40.70 6.81 -56.66
N ILE A 574 40.09 7.98 -56.53
CA ILE A 574 38.80 8.30 -57.11
C ILE A 574 38.77 8.09 -58.63
N LEU A 575 39.87 8.41 -59.32
CA LEU A 575 39.99 8.28 -60.76
C LEU A 575 39.99 6.82 -61.21
N ASN A 576 40.40 5.86 -60.35
CA ASN A 576 40.37 4.43 -60.70
C ASN A 576 38.99 3.95 -61.13
N SER A 577 37.93 4.55 -60.57
CA SER A 577 36.53 4.18 -60.89
C SER A 577 36.07 4.66 -62.27
N ILE A 578 36.72 5.68 -62.83
CA ILE A 578 36.36 6.32 -64.11
C ILE A 578 37.52 6.32 -65.11
N TRP A 579 38.65 5.71 -64.76
CA TRP A 579 39.92 5.77 -65.50
C TRP A 579 39.75 5.35 -66.96
N PHE A 580 39.04 4.25 -67.20
CA PHE A 580 38.81 3.70 -68.54
C PHE A 580 37.91 4.57 -69.43
N LYS A 581 37.18 5.52 -68.84
CA LYS A 581 36.29 6.45 -69.56
C LYS A 581 36.84 7.89 -69.59
N THR A 582 37.99 8.12 -68.97
CA THR A 582 38.58 9.45 -68.83
C THR A 582 39.70 9.64 -69.85
N ILE A 583 39.70 10.79 -70.53
CA ILE A 583 40.76 11.12 -71.48
C ILE A 583 41.94 11.72 -70.72
N CYS A 584 43.11 11.07 -70.78
CA CYS A 584 44.33 11.55 -70.10
C CYS A 584 45.35 12.07 -71.12
N ILE A 585 45.77 13.32 -70.98
CA ILE A 585 46.68 14.01 -71.88
C ILE A 585 47.87 14.54 -71.06
N GLN A 586 49.08 14.13 -71.41
CA GLN A 586 50.28 14.55 -70.71
C GLN A 586 50.87 15.81 -71.37
N TRP A 587 51.26 16.79 -70.55
CA TRP A 587 51.99 17.96 -70.99
C TRP A 587 53.45 17.58 -71.34
N PRO A 588 54.00 18.03 -72.48
CA PRO A 588 55.35 17.68 -72.90
C PRO A 588 56.42 18.38 -72.05
N ASN A 589 56.76 17.83 -70.88
CA ASN A 589 57.87 18.29 -70.06
C ASN A 589 59.20 17.67 -70.52
N ASN A 590 59.87 18.29 -71.49
CA ASN A 590 61.32 18.14 -71.69
C ASN A 590 61.86 19.39 -72.39
N ASP A 591 62.91 19.99 -71.83
CA ASP A 591 63.65 21.14 -72.38
C ASP A 591 64.43 20.82 -73.69
N ASN A 592 64.18 19.65 -74.31
CA ASN A 592 64.78 19.19 -75.55
C ASN A 592 63.75 18.38 -76.38
N LEU A 593 62.72 19.05 -76.89
CA LEU A 593 61.74 18.43 -77.79
C LEU A 593 61.57 19.26 -79.09
N PRO A 594 61.31 18.62 -80.24
CA PRO A 594 61.13 19.29 -81.52
C PRO A 594 59.89 20.20 -81.53
N TYR A 595 59.93 21.27 -82.34
CA TYR A 595 58.93 22.37 -82.46
C TYR A 595 57.44 21.96 -82.58
N ASN A 596 57.11 20.69 -82.82
CA ASN A 596 55.74 20.18 -83.05
C ASN A 596 55.09 19.46 -81.86
N THR A 597 55.72 19.35 -80.69
CA THR A 597 55.14 18.60 -79.55
C THR A 597 54.05 19.34 -78.79
N GLU A 598 54.12 20.68 -78.71
CA GLU A 598 53.10 21.50 -78.07
C GLU A 598 51.83 21.60 -78.93
N GLU A 599 51.97 21.75 -80.26
CA GLU A 599 50.83 21.72 -81.19
C GLU A 599 50.08 20.38 -81.11
N HIS A 600 50.80 19.26 -80.97
CA HIS A 600 50.19 17.95 -80.80
C HIS A 600 49.41 17.79 -79.48
N PHE A 601 49.86 18.42 -78.40
CA PHE A 601 49.13 18.47 -77.13
C PHE A 601 47.80 19.22 -77.30
N TYR A 602 47.84 20.41 -77.91
CA TYR A 602 46.63 21.21 -78.11
C TYR A 602 45.65 20.59 -79.12
N GLU A 603 46.13 19.90 -80.15
CA GLU A 603 45.26 19.11 -81.05
C GLU A 603 44.55 17.97 -80.30
N LYS A 604 45.23 17.28 -79.37
CA LYS A 604 44.57 16.27 -78.51
C LYS A 604 43.51 16.89 -77.60
N ILE A 605 43.77 18.06 -77.02
CA ILE A 605 42.79 18.81 -76.21
C ILE A 605 41.57 19.17 -77.04
N LYS A 606 41.78 19.74 -78.23
CA LYS A 606 40.71 20.10 -79.18
C LYS A 606 39.84 18.90 -79.56
N ILE A 607 40.44 17.76 -79.91
CA ILE A 607 39.69 16.53 -80.22
C ILE A 607 38.85 16.10 -79.01
N SER A 608 39.44 16.13 -77.81
CA SER A 608 38.78 15.68 -76.58
C SER A 608 37.60 16.58 -76.18
N LEU A 609 37.69 17.89 -76.47
CA LEU A 609 36.61 18.85 -76.25
C LEU A 609 35.48 18.75 -77.29
N GLN A 610 35.78 18.24 -78.49
CA GLN A 610 34.82 18.06 -79.60
C GLN A 610 34.07 16.72 -79.57
N GLN A 611 34.57 15.72 -78.85
CA GLN A 611 33.92 14.41 -78.75
C GLN A 611 32.54 14.54 -78.08
N ASN A 612 31.49 14.27 -78.85
CA ASN A 612 30.09 14.23 -78.39
C ASN A 612 29.81 12.97 -77.56
N GLU A 613 28.91 13.10 -76.58
CA GLU A 613 28.62 12.08 -75.57
C GLU A 613 27.90 10.82 -76.09
N GLU A 614 27.49 10.78 -77.38
CA GLU A 614 26.66 9.69 -77.93
C GLU A 614 27.40 8.69 -78.84
N SER A 615 28.73 8.76 -78.99
CA SER A 615 29.47 7.82 -79.84
C SER A 615 30.37 6.87 -79.06
N THR A 616 29.78 5.97 -78.25
CA THR A 616 30.48 4.79 -77.74
C THR A 616 30.18 3.56 -78.60
N GLY A 617 30.92 3.46 -79.70
CA GLY A 617 31.23 2.20 -80.35
C GLY A 617 32.75 2.08 -80.42
N ASN A 618 33.35 1.38 -79.45
CA ASN A 618 34.72 0.85 -79.41
C ASN A 618 35.75 1.45 -80.37
N VAL A 619 36.72 2.20 -79.86
CA VAL A 619 38.09 2.16 -80.39
C VAL A 619 39.08 2.19 -79.23
N VAL A 620 39.72 1.04 -79.01
CA VAL A 620 40.98 0.90 -78.27
C VAL A 620 42.09 1.36 -79.20
N ILE A 621 42.89 2.35 -78.81
CA ILE A 621 44.33 2.47 -79.14
C ILE A 621 45.07 2.97 -77.91
#